data_AF-M8A501-F1
#
_entry.id   AF-M8A501-F1
#
_cell.length_a   1.000
_cell.length_b   1.000
_cell.length_c   1.000
_cell.angle_alpha   90.00
_cell.angle_beta   90.00
_cell.angle_gamma   90.00
#
_symmetry.space_group_name_H-M   'P 1'
#
loop_
_entity.id
_entity.type
_entity.pdbx_description
1 polymer ?
#
loop_
_entity_poly.entity_id
_entity_poly.type
_entity_poly.pdbx_seq_one_letter_code
_entity_poly.pdbx_strand_id
1 'polypeptide(L)'
;MPRCYEYIEEIIQKQEPIETVLRLLVLFSLTNAGLPKKNFDYLRREILHSYGFEHMPLLYNLEKAGLVKRQESRTNWPVISRALQLIVDIKDPENPDDIAYIFAGYAPLSIRLVQHAVRSGWRSIEELLKLLPGPHMDLKRGVSTISSSELLPGSGSQQSTDRVGHRSLVLVVFIGGVTSAEIAALRFLSAQEGMGYDFLVATTKWCDSLQLSAHRLLESYIGLIDRIELVVDARGKGALES
;
A
#
# COMPACT_ATOMS: atom_id res chain seq x y z
N MET A 1 20.56 -4.21 11.56
CA MET A 1 19.69 -4.07 12.75
C MET A 1 20.25 -3.10 13.79
N PRO A 2 21.51 -3.21 14.28
CA PRO A 2 22.03 -2.31 15.33
C PRO A 2 21.98 -0.83 14.92
N ARG A 3 22.42 -0.54 13.69
CA ARG A 3 22.49 0.82 13.14
C ARG A 3 21.16 1.57 13.08
N CYS A 4 20.04 0.90 12.81
CA CYS A 4 18.72 1.57 12.73
C CYS A 4 18.26 2.03 14.12
N TYR A 5 18.52 1.22 15.14
CA TYR A 5 18.22 1.56 16.52
C TYR A 5 19.09 2.71 17.00
N GLU A 6 20.41 2.61 16.78
CA GLU A 6 21.39 3.66 17.13
C GLU A 6 21.02 4.99 16.49
N TYR A 7 20.58 4.98 15.22
CA TYR A 7 20.14 6.19 14.53
C TYR A 7 18.86 6.79 15.12
N ILE A 8 17.85 5.96 15.48
CA ILE A 8 16.62 6.46 16.12
C ILE A 8 16.95 7.08 17.48
N GLU A 9 17.85 6.47 18.25
CA GLU A 9 18.33 7.01 19.52
C GLU A 9 19.08 8.33 19.32
N GLU A 10 19.95 8.41 18.32
CA GLU A 10 20.69 9.64 17.98
C GLU A 10 19.76 10.81 17.65
N ILE A 11 18.73 10.61 16.83
CA ILE A 11 17.78 11.68 16.48
C ILE A 11 16.88 12.07 17.66
N ILE A 12 16.63 11.17 18.62
CA ILE A 12 15.95 11.51 19.87
C ILE A 12 16.84 12.45 20.70
N GLN A 13 18.12 12.11 20.85
CA GLN A 13 19.09 12.92 21.60
C GLN A 13 19.31 14.30 20.96
N LYS A 14 19.25 14.39 19.63
CA LYS A 14 19.30 15.66 18.88
C LYS A 14 18.01 16.48 18.96
N GLN A 15 16.94 15.95 19.55
CA GLN A 15 15.61 16.58 19.58
C GLN A 15 15.11 16.99 18.19
N GLU A 16 15.32 16.11 17.20
CA GLU A 16 14.68 16.27 15.88
C GLU A 16 13.15 16.31 16.03
N PRO A 17 12.39 16.87 15.08
CA PRO A 17 10.93 16.91 15.18
C PRO A 17 10.34 15.55 15.54
N ILE A 18 9.48 15.50 16.56
CA ILE A 18 8.97 14.24 17.12
C ILE A 18 8.26 13.40 16.07
N GLU A 19 7.63 14.03 15.07
CA GLU A 19 7.04 13.39 13.91
C GLU A 19 8.04 12.50 13.15
N THR A 20 9.26 12.99 12.95
CA THR A 20 10.34 12.25 12.27
C THR A 20 10.75 11.03 13.09
N VAL A 21 10.92 11.21 14.40
CA VAL A 21 11.24 10.11 15.33
C VAL A 21 10.16 9.04 15.30
N LEU A 22 8.89 9.43 15.44
CA LEU A 22 7.76 8.51 15.48
C LEU A 22 7.56 7.80 14.15
N ARG A 23 7.72 8.48 13.01
CA ARG A 23 7.64 7.86 11.68
C ARG A 23 8.70 6.78 11.51
N LEU A 24 9.94 7.04 11.92
CA LEU A 24 11.01 6.05 11.85
C LEU A 24 10.80 4.90 12.83
N LEU A 25 10.30 5.20 14.03
CA LEU A 25 9.97 4.17 15.04
C LEU A 25 8.87 3.23 14.55
N VAL A 26 7.80 3.78 13.97
CA VAL A 26 6.69 3.01 13.38
C VAL A 26 7.20 2.19 12.19
N LEU A 27 7.96 2.78 11.27
CA LEU A 27 8.53 2.06 10.14
C LEU A 27 9.42 0.89 10.60
N PHE A 28 10.26 1.14 11.62
CA PHE A 28 11.12 0.11 12.19
C PHE A 28 10.27 -1.01 12.82
N SER A 29 9.25 -0.68 13.60
CA SER A 29 8.35 -1.67 14.21
C SER A 29 7.60 -2.50 13.15
N LEU A 30 7.00 -1.86 12.14
CA LEU A 30 6.23 -2.54 11.10
C LEU A 30 7.09 -3.50 10.27
N THR A 31 8.29 -3.08 9.87
CA THR A 31 9.21 -3.92 9.07
C THR A 31 9.84 -5.04 9.89
N ASN A 32 9.85 -4.94 11.23
CA ASN A 32 10.46 -5.93 12.12
C ASN A 32 9.46 -6.78 12.92
N ALA A 33 8.16 -6.63 12.65
CA ALA A 33 7.10 -7.26 13.44
C ALA A 33 7.17 -6.90 14.94
N GLY A 34 7.59 -5.67 15.23
CA GLY A 34 7.76 -5.11 16.57
C GLY A 34 9.19 -4.67 16.87
N LEU A 35 9.35 -3.99 18.01
CA LEU A 35 10.64 -3.60 18.56
C LEU A 35 11.17 -4.68 19.51
N PRO A 36 12.49 -4.99 19.50
CA PRO A 36 13.07 -5.92 20.47
C PRO A 36 12.71 -5.54 21.90
N LYS A 37 12.40 -6.52 22.76
CA LYS A 37 11.93 -6.29 24.15
C LYS A 37 12.83 -5.31 24.93
N LYS A 38 14.15 -5.46 24.80
CA LYS A 38 15.15 -4.59 25.43
C LYS A 38 15.08 -3.12 24.98
N ASN A 39 14.64 -2.88 23.75
CA ASN A 39 14.62 -1.54 23.14
C ASN A 39 13.24 -0.88 23.26
N PHE A 40 12.16 -1.66 23.37
CA PHE A 40 10.80 -1.13 23.39
C PHE A 40 10.55 -0.16 24.55
N ASP A 41 10.81 -0.58 25.79
CA ASP A 41 10.61 0.28 26.96
C ASP A 41 11.66 1.38 27.06
N TYR A 42 12.86 1.13 26.52
CA TYR A 42 13.94 2.11 26.49
C TYR A 42 13.58 3.30 25.59
N LEU A 43 13.26 3.06 24.31
CA LEU A 43 12.95 4.14 23.37
C LEU A 43 11.74 4.98 23.79
N ARG A 44 10.71 4.34 24.37
CA ARG A 44 9.55 5.06 24.90
C ARG A 44 9.95 6.01 26.03
N ARG A 45 10.85 5.57 26.92
CA ARG A 45 11.36 6.40 28.01
C ARG A 45 12.19 7.56 27.48
N GLU A 46 13.08 7.30 26.53
CA GLU A 46 13.89 8.34 25.89
C GLU A 46 13.02 9.40 25.19
N ILE A 47 11.94 8.98 24.51
CA ILE A 47 10.98 9.90 23.91
C ILE A 47 10.29 10.76 24.99
N LEU A 48 9.79 10.15 26.07
CA LEU A 48 9.11 10.90 27.14
C LEU A 48 10.06 11.86 27.87
N HIS A 49 11.31 11.46 28.07
CA HIS A 49 12.33 12.32 28.68
C HIS A 49 12.74 13.48 27.77
N SER A 50 12.85 13.25 26.46
CA SER A 50 13.34 14.25 25.51
C SER A 50 12.27 15.21 25.01
N TYR A 51 11.02 14.74 24.88
CA TYR A 51 9.90 15.50 24.28
C TYR A 51 8.77 15.80 25.27
N GLY A 52 8.79 15.22 26.47
CA GLY A 52 7.78 15.47 27.50
C GLY A 52 6.76 14.34 27.69
N PHE A 53 6.19 14.27 28.89
CA PHE A 53 5.26 13.22 29.31
C PHE A 53 3.86 13.34 28.69
N GLU A 54 3.53 14.49 28.10
CA GLU A 54 2.32 14.73 27.31
C GLU A 54 2.19 13.78 26.11
N HIS A 55 3.29 13.18 25.66
CA HIS A 55 3.28 12.19 24.58
C HIS A 55 2.95 10.76 25.05
N MET A 56 2.72 10.53 26.35
CA MET A 56 2.35 9.20 26.86
C MET A 56 1.06 8.64 26.21
N PRO A 57 -0.04 9.42 26.07
CA PRO A 57 -1.25 8.93 25.39
C PRO A 57 -1.00 8.62 23.91
N LEU A 58 -0.12 9.38 23.25
CA LEU A 58 0.26 9.13 21.85
C LEU A 58 0.99 7.79 21.72
N LEU A 59 1.99 7.52 22.56
CA LEU A 59 2.71 6.24 22.57
C LEU A 59 1.77 5.06 22.90
N TYR A 60 0.83 5.25 23.83
CA TYR A 60 -0.20 4.26 24.13
C TYR A 60 -1.08 3.96 22.92
N ASN A 61 -1.53 4.99 22.20
CA ASN A 61 -2.37 4.82 21.02
C ASN A 61 -1.62 4.15 19.85
N LEU A 62 -0.33 4.47 19.65
CA LEU A 62 0.51 3.80 18.66
C LEU A 62 0.70 2.31 18.98
N GLU A 63 0.83 1.96 20.25
CA GLU A 63 0.89 0.57 20.71
C GLU A 63 -0.44 -0.14 20.52
N LYS A 64 -1.55 0.48 20.91
CA LYS A 64 -2.90 -0.08 20.75
C LYS A 64 -3.26 -0.29 19.28
N ALA A 65 -2.79 0.59 18.40
CA ALA A 65 -2.94 0.47 16.94
C ALA A 65 -2.00 -0.59 16.32
N GLY A 66 -1.09 -1.19 17.09
CA GLY A 66 -0.12 -2.16 16.61
C GLY A 66 1.02 -1.57 15.77
N LEU A 67 1.13 -0.24 15.70
CA LEU A 67 2.15 0.49 14.93
C LEU A 67 3.50 0.52 15.64
N VAL A 68 3.49 0.57 16.98
CA VAL A 68 4.67 0.46 17.82
C VAL A 68 4.41 -0.60 18.87
N LYS A 69 4.81 -1.84 18.58
CA LYS A 69 4.57 -2.98 19.47
C LYS A 69 5.85 -3.68 19.87
N ARG A 70 5.78 -4.50 20.92
CA ARG A 70 6.84 -5.44 21.27
C ARG A 70 6.95 -6.51 20.19
N GLN A 71 8.17 -6.93 19.89
CA GLN A 71 8.42 -8.01 18.95
C GLN A 71 8.03 -9.35 19.57
N GLU A 72 7.07 -10.02 18.94
CA GLU A 72 6.55 -11.34 19.36
C GLU A 72 7.05 -12.48 18.47
N SER A 73 7.32 -12.16 17.20
CA SER A 73 7.72 -13.12 16.19
C SER A 73 8.74 -12.53 15.22
N ARG A 74 9.30 -13.39 14.36
CA ARG A 74 10.18 -12.95 13.28
C ARG A 74 9.34 -12.33 12.16
N THR A 75 9.87 -11.25 11.58
CA THR A 75 9.23 -10.57 10.45
C THR A 75 9.27 -11.38 9.15
N ASN A 76 8.17 -11.36 8.40
CA ASN A 76 8.07 -11.86 7.03
C ASN A 76 8.47 -10.81 5.98
N TRP A 77 8.75 -9.57 6.40
CA TRP A 77 9.04 -8.45 5.50
C TRP A 77 10.17 -8.73 4.49
N PRO A 78 11.29 -9.39 4.83
CA PRO A 78 12.33 -9.69 3.84
C PRO A 78 11.87 -10.66 2.75
N VAL A 79 10.91 -11.54 3.05
CA VAL A 79 10.32 -12.48 2.07
C VAL A 79 9.39 -11.69 1.15
N ILE A 80 8.46 -10.92 1.74
CA ILE A 80 7.49 -10.09 1.01
C ILE A 80 8.20 -9.08 0.11
N SER A 81 9.18 -8.35 0.65
CA SER A 81 9.93 -7.32 -0.08
C SER A 81 10.67 -7.87 -1.29
N ARG A 82 11.29 -9.05 -1.15
CA ARG A 82 11.96 -9.72 -2.27
C ARG A 82 10.97 -10.25 -3.29
N ALA A 83 9.92 -10.94 -2.85
CA ALA A 83 8.96 -11.58 -3.73
C ALA A 83 8.13 -10.58 -4.55
N LEU A 84 7.83 -9.42 -3.98
CA LEU A 84 7.11 -8.33 -4.65
C LEU A 84 8.06 -7.27 -5.25
N GLN A 85 9.38 -7.48 -5.21
CA GLN A 85 10.38 -6.53 -5.74
C GLN A 85 10.11 -5.09 -5.26
N LEU A 86 9.98 -4.93 -3.94
CA LEU A 86 9.67 -3.63 -3.34
C LEU A 86 10.89 -2.70 -3.29
N ILE A 87 12.10 -3.24 -3.41
CA ILE A 87 13.35 -2.47 -3.49
C ILE A 87 13.98 -2.77 -4.83
N VAL A 88 14.13 -1.72 -5.66
CA VAL A 88 14.60 -1.79 -7.04
C VAL A 88 15.71 -0.76 -7.22
N ASP A 89 16.82 -1.18 -7.81
CA ASP A 89 17.89 -0.27 -8.19
C ASP A 89 17.48 0.50 -9.45
N ILE A 90 17.35 1.82 -9.32
CA ILE A 90 16.99 2.70 -10.44
C ILE A 90 18.23 2.89 -11.31
N LYS A 91 18.16 2.40 -12.56
CA LYS A 91 19.26 2.52 -13.53
C LYS A 91 19.22 3.85 -14.28
N ASP A 92 18.03 4.26 -14.69
CA ASP A 92 17.79 5.48 -15.46
C ASP A 92 16.55 6.21 -14.90
N PRO A 93 16.73 7.29 -14.14
CA PRO A 93 15.63 8.07 -13.60
C PRO A 93 14.93 8.96 -14.65
N GLU A 94 15.54 9.22 -15.81
CA GLU A 94 14.93 10.04 -16.86
C GLU A 94 13.92 9.24 -17.69
N ASN A 95 14.17 7.94 -17.83
CA ASN A 95 13.27 7.00 -18.49
C ASN A 95 12.96 5.77 -17.59
N PRO A 96 12.15 5.96 -16.54
CA PRO A 96 11.88 4.91 -15.56
C PRO A 96 11.00 3.80 -16.13
N ASP A 97 11.35 2.55 -15.84
CA ASP A 97 10.61 1.34 -16.23
C ASP A 97 9.80 0.73 -15.07
N ASP A 98 9.98 1.23 -13.85
CA ASP A 98 9.32 0.72 -12.64
C ASP A 98 8.74 1.84 -11.74
N ILE A 99 7.63 1.53 -11.06
CA ILE A 99 6.96 2.43 -10.09
C ILE A 99 7.87 2.86 -8.94
N ALA A 100 8.93 2.10 -8.64
CA ALA A 100 9.90 2.40 -7.59
C ALA A 100 10.64 3.73 -7.79
N TYR A 101 10.69 4.26 -9.02
CA TYR A 101 11.35 5.54 -9.31
C TYR A 101 10.76 6.69 -8.46
N ILE A 102 9.45 6.63 -8.17
CA ILE A 102 8.72 7.69 -7.46
C ILE A 102 9.18 7.81 -6.01
N PHE A 103 9.63 6.72 -5.39
CA PHE A 103 10.17 6.72 -4.03
C PHE A 103 11.65 6.31 -4.02
N ALA A 104 12.41 6.76 -5.02
CA ALA A 104 13.86 6.61 -5.07
C ALA A 104 14.36 5.17 -4.80
N GLY A 105 13.66 4.19 -5.39
CA GLY A 105 14.03 2.77 -5.35
C GLY A 105 13.09 1.92 -4.50
N TYR A 106 12.12 2.53 -3.81
CA TYR A 106 11.04 1.79 -3.15
C TYR A 106 9.76 1.78 -3.99
N ALA A 107 9.21 0.62 -4.28
CA ALA A 107 7.86 0.51 -4.80
C ALA A 107 6.86 0.35 -3.64
N PRO A 108 5.85 1.23 -3.52
CA PRO A 108 4.84 1.08 -2.48
C PRO A 108 4.15 -0.27 -2.58
N LEU A 109 4.10 -0.98 -1.45
CA LEU A 109 3.46 -2.29 -1.36
C LEU A 109 2.03 -2.25 -1.91
N SER A 110 1.26 -1.21 -1.56
CA SER A 110 -0.11 -0.98 -2.03
C SER A 110 -0.21 -1.00 -3.56
N ILE A 111 0.65 -0.25 -4.24
CA ILE A 111 0.66 -0.14 -5.71
C ILE A 111 1.18 -1.41 -6.35
N ARG A 112 2.17 -2.08 -5.74
CA ARG A 112 2.67 -3.35 -6.23
C ARG A 112 1.61 -4.45 -6.16
N LEU A 113 0.79 -4.48 -5.12
CA LEU A 113 -0.36 -5.38 -5.02
C LEU A 113 -1.38 -5.11 -6.14
N VAL A 114 -1.70 -3.84 -6.40
CA VAL A 114 -2.57 -3.47 -7.54
C VAL A 114 -1.97 -3.95 -8.86
N GLN A 115 -0.67 -3.74 -9.09
CA GLN A 115 0.02 -4.19 -10.29
C GLN A 115 -0.09 -5.72 -10.48
N HIS A 116 0.15 -6.52 -9.43
CA HIS A 116 -0.03 -7.96 -9.51
C HIS A 116 -1.48 -8.38 -9.75
N ALA A 117 -2.44 -7.72 -9.08
CA ALA A 117 -3.86 -8.01 -9.22
C ALA A 117 -4.34 -7.83 -10.66
N VAL A 118 -3.91 -6.76 -11.34
CA VAL A 118 -4.34 -6.46 -12.72
C VAL A 118 -3.54 -7.18 -13.79
N ARG A 119 -2.26 -7.50 -13.57
CA ARG A 119 -1.42 -8.22 -14.55
C ARG A 119 -1.56 -9.74 -14.47
N SER A 120 -1.51 -10.29 -13.26
CA SER A 120 -1.37 -11.73 -13.03
C SER A 120 -2.53 -12.32 -12.21
N GLY A 121 -3.38 -11.48 -11.62
CA GLY A 121 -4.46 -11.88 -10.72
C GLY A 121 -3.96 -12.31 -9.33
N TRP A 122 -4.87 -12.27 -8.36
CA TRP A 122 -4.56 -12.57 -6.95
C TRP A 122 -4.02 -13.98 -6.70
N ARG A 123 -4.43 -14.96 -7.50
CA ARG A 123 -3.96 -16.35 -7.40
C ARG A 123 -2.45 -16.48 -7.55
N SER A 124 -1.82 -15.59 -8.33
CA SER A 124 -0.36 -15.62 -8.53
C SER A 124 0.44 -15.28 -7.28
N ILE A 125 -0.19 -14.62 -6.29
CA ILE A 125 0.46 -14.15 -5.06
C ILE A 125 -0.26 -14.63 -3.79
N GLU A 126 -1.11 -15.66 -3.89
CA GLU A 126 -1.96 -16.12 -2.77
C GLU A 126 -1.16 -16.50 -1.51
N GLU A 127 -0.04 -17.22 -1.67
CA GLU A 127 0.84 -17.56 -0.54
C GLU A 127 1.50 -16.34 0.09
N LEU A 128 1.78 -15.30 -0.69
CA LEU A 128 2.33 -14.04 -0.17
C LEU A 128 1.26 -13.23 0.57
N LEU A 129 0.01 -13.26 0.09
CA LEU A 129 -1.11 -12.59 0.78
C LEU A 129 -1.26 -13.15 2.19
N LYS A 130 -1.17 -14.47 2.40
CA LYS A 130 -1.23 -15.10 3.74
C LYS A 130 -0.17 -14.57 4.74
N LEU A 131 0.90 -13.94 4.26
CA LEU A 131 1.94 -13.34 5.11
C LEU A 131 1.64 -11.87 5.49
N LEU A 132 0.68 -11.24 4.81
CA LEU A 132 0.23 -9.88 5.08
C LEU A 132 -0.82 -9.86 6.19
N PRO A 133 -0.93 -8.75 6.93
CA PRO A 133 -1.97 -8.61 7.95
C PRO A 133 -3.35 -8.45 7.31
N GLY A 134 -4.35 -9.05 7.97
CA GLY A 134 -5.76 -8.90 7.62
C GLY A 134 -6.30 -10.00 6.69
N PRO A 135 -7.62 -10.02 6.46
CA PRO A 135 -8.25 -10.96 5.56
C PRO A 135 -8.00 -10.58 4.08
N HIS A 136 -8.00 -11.57 3.20
CA HIS A 136 -7.94 -11.38 1.75
C HIS A 136 -9.14 -12.04 1.10
N MET A 137 -9.84 -11.31 0.24
CA MET A 137 -11.05 -11.79 -0.41
C MET A 137 -11.02 -11.44 -1.90
N ASP A 138 -11.28 -12.44 -2.74
CA ASP A 138 -11.53 -12.27 -4.16
C ASP A 138 -13.02 -12.58 -4.42
N LEU A 139 -13.85 -11.54 -4.53
CA LEU A 139 -15.28 -11.68 -4.78
C LEU A 139 -15.58 -11.44 -6.26
N LYS A 140 -15.81 -12.54 -6.98
CA LYS A 140 -16.37 -12.48 -8.33
C LYS A 140 -17.88 -12.38 -8.22
N ARG A 141 -18.43 -11.17 -8.39
CA ARG A 141 -19.88 -11.03 -8.57
C ARG A 141 -20.24 -11.63 -9.94
N GLY A 142 -20.85 -12.81 -9.91
CA GLY A 142 -21.47 -13.40 -11.09
C GLY A 142 -22.60 -12.49 -11.54
N VAL A 143 -22.37 -11.68 -12.58
CA VAL A 143 -23.47 -11.18 -13.36
C VAL A 143 -23.93 -12.37 -14.18
N SER A 144 -25.06 -12.96 -13.79
CA SER A 144 -25.87 -13.73 -14.73
C SER A 144 -26.13 -12.78 -15.89
N THR A 145 -25.37 -12.94 -16.98
CA THR A 145 -25.81 -12.44 -18.27
C THR A 145 -27.20 -13.05 -18.47
N ILE A 146 -28.23 -12.22 -18.34
CA ILE A 146 -29.50 -12.52 -18.99
C ILE A 146 -29.12 -12.50 -20.46
N SER A 147 -28.83 -13.70 -20.97
CA SER A 147 -28.54 -13.94 -22.36
C SER A 147 -29.80 -13.53 -23.12
N SER A 148 -29.76 -12.39 -23.81
CA SER A 148 -30.66 -12.11 -24.92
C SER A 148 -30.31 -13.05 -26.06
N SER A 149 -30.54 -14.35 -25.85
CA SER A 149 -30.39 -15.39 -26.84
C SER A 149 -31.72 -15.52 -27.56
N GLU A 150 -31.98 -14.65 -28.52
CA GLU A 150 -32.77 -15.01 -29.71
C GLU A 150 -32.19 -14.23 -30.90
N LEU A 151 -31.42 -14.93 -31.74
CA LEU A 151 -31.67 -15.09 -33.19
C LEU A 151 -30.54 -15.91 -33.86
N LEU A 152 -30.88 -17.16 -34.15
CA LEU A 152 -30.49 -18.05 -35.26
C LEU A 152 -29.09 -18.74 -35.32
N PRO A 153 -29.04 -20.04 -35.72
CA PRO A 153 -27.83 -20.84 -35.87
C PRO A 153 -27.32 -20.89 -37.32
N GLY A 154 -26.02 -20.73 -37.55
CA GLY A 154 -25.43 -20.92 -38.87
C GLY A 154 -23.92 -20.65 -38.94
N SER A 155 -23.15 -21.74 -38.89
CA SER A 155 -21.88 -22.01 -39.59
C SER A 155 -20.88 -20.88 -39.87
N GLY A 156 -19.64 -21.05 -39.41
CA GLY A 156 -18.48 -20.42 -40.03
C GLY A 156 -17.43 -19.91 -39.04
N SER A 157 -16.33 -20.63 -38.96
CA SER A 157 -15.04 -20.15 -38.46
C SER A 157 -14.69 -18.75 -38.97
N GLN A 158 -14.66 -17.73 -38.09
CA GLN A 158 -14.01 -16.45 -38.38
C GLN A 158 -13.27 -15.95 -37.14
N GLN A 159 -11.94 -15.99 -37.26
CA GLN A 159 -11.02 -15.16 -36.53
C GLN A 159 -11.35 -13.67 -36.77
N SER A 160 -11.22 -12.91 -35.68
CA SER A 160 -10.84 -11.49 -35.61
C SER A 160 -11.67 -10.45 -36.36
N THR A 161 -12.28 -9.52 -35.62
CA THR A 161 -12.22 -8.08 -35.92
C THR A 161 -12.22 -7.24 -34.62
N ASP A 162 -11.18 -6.41 -34.49
CA ASP A 162 -10.98 -5.21 -33.63
C ASP A 162 -11.06 -5.27 -32.09
N ARG A 163 -9.89 -5.52 -31.46
CA ARG A 163 -9.55 -5.05 -30.09
C ARG A 163 -8.58 -3.87 -30.11
N VAL A 164 -8.83 -2.90 -31.00
CA VAL A 164 -8.02 -1.67 -31.04
C VAL A 164 -8.37 -0.82 -29.81
N GLY A 165 -7.46 -0.77 -28.85
CA GLY A 165 -7.33 0.35 -27.90
C GLY A 165 -8.25 0.41 -26.67
N HIS A 166 -9.14 -0.55 -26.42
CA HIS A 166 -10.04 -0.41 -25.27
C HIS A 166 -9.36 -0.80 -23.95
N ARG A 167 -8.96 0.22 -23.18
CA ARG A 167 -8.46 0.08 -21.80
C ARG A 167 -9.62 -0.21 -20.86
N SER A 168 -9.42 -1.09 -19.89
CA SER A 168 -10.43 -1.39 -18.86
C SER A 168 -10.27 -0.46 -17.67
N LEU A 169 -11.38 0.02 -17.11
CA LEU A 169 -11.34 0.85 -15.91
C LEU A 169 -11.30 -0.02 -14.65
N VAL A 170 -10.41 0.34 -13.72
CA VAL A 170 -10.23 -0.28 -12.42
C VAL A 170 -10.43 0.78 -11.34
N LEU A 171 -11.43 0.59 -10.48
CA LEU A 171 -11.56 1.37 -9.26
C LEU A 171 -10.61 0.81 -8.20
N VAL A 172 -9.72 1.64 -7.67
CA VAL A 172 -8.84 1.34 -6.55
C VAL A 172 -9.27 2.17 -5.36
N VAL A 173 -9.72 1.51 -4.29
CA VAL A 173 -10.18 2.18 -3.06
C VAL A 173 -9.11 2.07 -1.98
N PHE A 174 -8.66 3.20 -1.44
CA PHE A 174 -7.75 3.30 -0.30
C PHE A 174 -8.52 3.70 0.96
N ILE A 175 -8.78 2.74 1.83
CA ILE A 175 -9.37 3.02 3.14
C ILE A 175 -8.25 3.34 4.15
N GLY A 176 -8.41 4.46 4.84
CA GLY A 176 -7.43 5.03 5.77
C GLY A 176 -6.46 6.03 5.13
N GLY A 177 -6.52 6.17 3.82
CA GLY A 177 -5.93 7.29 3.08
C GLY A 177 -4.96 6.87 1.97
N VAL A 178 -4.69 7.80 1.07
CA VAL A 178 -3.74 7.63 -0.05
C VAL A 178 -2.82 8.84 -0.15
N THR A 179 -1.58 8.59 -0.54
CA THR A 179 -0.59 9.65 -0.78
C THR A 179 -0.58 10.13 -2.24
N SER A 180 -0.14 11.36 -2.47
CA SER A 180 0.07 11.89 -3.83
C SER A 180 1.02 11.01 -4.65
N ALA A 181 2.04 10.45 -3.99
CA ALA A 181 3.03 9.58 -4.62
C ALA A 181 2.45 8.21 -5.02
N GLU A 182 1.54 7.64 -4.24
CA GLU A 182 0.78 6.44 -4.64
C GLU A 182 -0.13 6.70 -5.85
N ILE A 183 -0.79 7.86 -5.87
CA ILE A 183 -1.61 8.28 -7.03
C ILE A 183 -0.72 8.48 -8.27
N ALA A 184 0.43 9.12 -8.11
CA ALA A 184 1.40 9.28 -9.19
C ALA A 184 1.89 7.91 -9.70
N ALA A 185 2.08 6.95 -8.80
CA ALA A 185 2.49 5.59 -9.17
C ALA A 185 1.41 4.84 -9.94
N LEU A 186 0.12 4.99 -9.60
CA LEU A 186 -0.97 4.44 -10.41
C LEU A 186 -1.07 5.10 -11.78
N ARG A 187 -0.87 6.43 -11.86
CA ARG A 187 -0.82 7.15 -13.15
C ARG A 187 0.32 6.66 -14.03
N PHE A 188 1.53 6.58 -13.46
CA PHE A 188 2.71 6.04 -14.14
C PHE A 188 2.45 4.60 -14.59
N LEU A 189 1.92 3.76 -13.71
CA LEU A 189 1.59 2.37 -14.02
C LEU A 189 0.58 2.26 -15.18
N SER A 190 -0.45 3.11 -15.22
CA SER A 190 -1.41 3.15 -16.33
C SER A 190 -0.75 3.54 -17.66
N ALA A 191 0.25 4.42 -17.63
CA ALA A 191 0.93 4.90 -18.83
C ALA A 191 1.95 3.91 -19.40
N GLN A 192 2.31 2.84 -18.67
CA GLN A 192 3.28 1.86 -19.15
C GLN A 192 2.78 1.11 -20.40
N GLU A 193 3.70 0.85 -21.33
CA GLU A 193 3.40 0.01 -22.49
C GLU A 193 2.92 -1.38 -22.08
N GLY A 194 1.91 -1.88 -22.79
CA GLY A 194 1.26 -3.15 -22.45
C GLY A 194 0.31 -3.08 -21.25
N MET A 195 0.19 -1.95 -20.56
CA MET A 195 -0.84 -1.79 -19.54
C MET A 195 -2.21 -1.57 -20.18
N GLY A 196 -3.14 -2.50 -19.96
CA GLY A 196 -4.50 -2.45 -20.48
C GLY A 196 -5.54 -1.81 -19.55
N TYR A 197 -5.09 -1.12 -18.49
CA TYR A 197 -5.97 -0.63 -17.42
C TYR A 197 -5.77 0.83 -17.08
N ASP A 198 -6.88 1.55 -16.93
CA ASP A 198 -6.94 2.87 -16.31
C ASP A 198 -7.40 2.76 -14.86
N PHE A 199 -6.87 3.63 -13.99
CA PHE A 199 -7.18 3.60 -12.57
C PHE A 199 -8.01 4.81 -12.15
N LEU A 200 -9.17 4.54 -11.57
CA LEU A 200 -9.93 5.51 -10.78
C LEU A 200 -9.57 5.32 -9.31
N VAL A 201 -9.09 6.37 -8.63
CA VAL A 201 -8.71 6.29 -7.22
C VAL A 201 -9.83 6.88 -6.36
N ALA A 202 -10.31 6.09 -5.40
CA ALA A 202 -11.15 6.56 -4.31
C ALA A 202 -10.40 6.40 -2.99
N THR A 203 -10.63 7.30 -2.04
CA THR A 203 -9.99 7.22 -0.73
C THR A 203 -10.88 7.81 0.35
N THR A 204 -10.72 7.34 1.60
CA THR A 204 -11.35 8.01 2.74
C THR A 204 -10.62 9.29 3.15
N LYS A 205 -9.34 9.45 2.76
CA LYS A 205 -8.54 10.63 3.11
C LYS A 205 -7.35 10.85 2.18
N TRP A 206 -7.10 12.10 1.82
CA TRP A 206 -5.83 12.48 1.18
C TRP A 206 -4.74 12.68 2.24
N CYS A 207 -3.65 11.93 2.13
CA CYS A 207 -2.50 12.01 3.04
C CYS A 207 -1.34 12.75 2.35
N ASP A 208 -0.98 13.93 2.84
CA ASP A 208 0.24 14.61 2.43
C ASP A 208 1.39 14.33 3.42
N SER A 209 2.62 14.27 2.90
CA SER A 209 3.86 13.99 3.63
C SER A 209 4.13 14.93 4.81
N LEU A 210 3.57 16.15 4.76
CA LEU A 210 3.62 17.20 5.78
C LEU A 210 2.44 17.19 6.76
N GLN A 211 1.38 16.42 6.52
CA GLN A 211 0.19 16.38 7.40
C GLN A 211 0.29 15.34 8.53
N LEU A 212 1.43 14.69 8.69
CA LEU A 212 1.74 13.72 9.74
C LEU A 212 2.21 14.37 11.04
N SER A 213 1.58 15.46 11.48
CA SER A 213 1.79 15.95 12.84
C SER A 213 1.25 14.92 13.84
N ALA A 214 1.91 14.79 15.00
CA ALA A 214 1.56 13.81 16.04
C ALA A 214 0.07 13.83 16.43
N HIS A 215 -0.58 15.00 16.33
CA HIS A 215 -2.00 15.16 16.60
C HIS A 215 -2.91 14.59 15.49
N ARG A 216 -2.52 14.75 14.21
CA ARG A 216 -3.23 14.14 13.07
C ARG A 216 -2.86 12.68 12.84
N LEU A 217 -1.75 12.18 13.37
CA LEU A 217 -1.49 10.73 13.40
C LEU A 217 -2.65 10.00 14.10
N LEU A 218 -3.25 10.57 15.14
CA LEU A 218 -4.42 9.98 15.79
C LEU A 218 -5.70 10.11 14.96
N GLU A 219 -6.01 11.29 14.42
CA GLU A 219 -7.23 11.49 13.60
C GLU A 219 -7.17 10.82 12.22
N SER A 220 -5.98 10.66 11.66
CA SER A 220 -5.76 9.96 10.40
C SER A 220 -5.73 8.44 10.56
N TYR A 221 -5.26 7.93 11.71
CA TYR A 221 -5.10 6.48 11.92
C TYR A 221 -6.25 5.81 12.66
N ILE A 222 -7.10 6.52 13.40
CA ILE A 222 -8.39 5.96 13.82
C ILE A 222 -9.21 5.51 12.59
N GLY A 223 -8.99 6.12 11.42
CA GLY A 223 -9.51 5.66 10.13
C GLY A 223 -8.64 4.62 9.38
N LEU A 224 -7.37 4.41 9.75
CA LEU A 224 -6.50 3.39 9.16
C LEU A 224 -6.68 2.01 9.82
N ILE A 225 -7.32 1.96 10.99
CA ILE A 225 -7.67 0.72 11.70
C ILE A 225 -8.83 -0.02 11.03
N ASP A 226 -9.61 0.64 10.15
CA ASP A 226 -10.52 -0.07 9.26
C ASP A 226 -9.84 -0.35 7.92
N ARG A 227 -9.17 -1.51 7.87
CA ARG A 227 -8.87 -2.32 6.67
C ARG A 227 -8.19 -1.57 5.51
N ILE A 228 -6.96 -1.96 5.15
CA ILE A 228 -6.56 -1.83 3.75
C ILE A 228 -7.39 -2.85 2.95
N GLU A 229 -8.64 -2.51 2.65
CA GLU A 229 -9.42 -3.16 1.62
C GLU A 229 -9.06 -2.46 0.31
N LEU A 230 -8.01 -2.96 -0.36
CA LEU A 230 -7.81 -2.69 -1.77
C LEU A 230 -8.90 -3.44 -2.54
N VAL A 231 -10.05 -2.80 -2.70
CA VAL A 231 -11.06 -3.27 -3.64
C VAL A 231 -10.60 -2.84 -5.02
N VAL A 232 -10.20 -3.82 -5.82
CA VAL A 232 -9.88 -3.67 -7.24
C VAL A 232 -11.07 -4.24 -8.01
N ASP A 233 -12.00 -3.38 -8.43
CA ASP A 233 -13.13 -3.78 -9.30
C ASP A 233 -12.79 -3.40 -10.74
N ALA A 234 -12.49 -4.42 -11.57
CA ALA A 234 -12.27 -4.24 -13.00
C ALA A 234 -13.61 -4.41 -13.73
N ARG A 235 -14.28 -3.31 -14.07
CA ARG A 235 -15.48 -3.31 -14.91
C ARG A 235 -15.38 -2.29 -16.03
N GLY A 236 -15.28 -2.78 -17.26
CA GLY A 236 -15.58 -2.03 -18.47
C GLY A 236 -16.97 -2.40 -18.98
N LYS A 237 -17.99 -1.64 -18.60
CA LYS A 237 -19.21 -1.41 -19.41
C LYS A 237 -19.81 -0.06 -18.99
N GLY A 238 -19.32 1.00 -19.62
CA GLY A 238 -20.02 2.29 -19.67
C GLY A 238 -20.80 2.35 -20.97
N ALA A 239 -22.08 2.04 -20.93
CA ALA A 239 -23.02 2.64 -21.86
C ALA A 239 -23.18 4.10 -21.39
N LEU A 240 -22.65 5.03 -22.17
CA LEU A 240 -23.00 6.44 -22.04
C LEU A 240 -23.84 6.79 -23.26
N GLU A 241 -24.95 7.43 -22.93
CA GLU A 241 -26.13 7.67 -23.74
C GLU A 241 -25.86 8.56 -24.95
N SER A 242 -26.60 8.29 -26.02
CA SER A 242 -26.87 9.19 -27.15
C SER A 242 -28.30 9.69 -27.04
#